data_AF-A0AAW1XR87-F1
#
_entry.id   AF-A0AAW1XR87-F1
#
_cell.length_a   1.000
_cell.length_b   1.000
_cell.length_c   1.000
_cell.angle_alpha   90.00
_cell.angle_beta   90.00
_cell.angle_gamma   90.00
#
_symmetry.space_group_name_H-M   'P 1'
#
loop_
_entity.id
_entity.type
_entity.pdbx_description
1 polymer ?
#
loop_
_entity_poly.entity_id
_entity_poly.type
_entity_poly.pdbx_seq_one_letter_code
_entity_poly.pdbx_strand_id
1 'polypeptide(L)'
;MFEFPDQMVCHADSFFIGQPIPALSIDDELMLSQTYFVLPLDRFASSMLSASSISALSSSSPKNSPIKFGGSPFEYIRGSSGKVLIKVVPEFITRLITRVM
;
A
#
# COMPACT_ATOMS: atom_id res chain seq x y z
N MET A 1 15.84 -8.88 0.04
CA MET A 1 15.43 -8.34 -1.27
C MET A 1 16.03 -9.08 -2.47
N PHE A 2 17.22 -9.70 -2.35
CA PHE A 2 17.87 -10.40 -3.47
C PHE A 2 17.15 -11.65 -4.00
N GLU A 3 16.31 -12.31 -3.19
CA GLU A 3 15.59 -13.53 -3.60
C GLU A 3 14.33 -13.23 -4.44
N PHE A 4 13.77 -12.02 -4.30
CA PHE A 4 12.61 -11.54 -5.06
C PHE A 4 12.82 -10.05 -5.42
N PRO A 5 13.62 -9.76 -6.46
CA PRO A 5 13.99 -8.39 -6.81
C PRO A 5 12.78 -7.54 -7.26
N ASP A 6 11.71 -8.19 -7.71
CA ASP A 6 10.46 -7.56 -8.13
C ASP A 6 9.48 -7.27 -6.98
N GLN A 7 9.94 -7.38 -5.73
CA GLN A 7 9.15 -7.06 -4.54
C GLN A 7 9.78 -5.93 -3.73
N MET A 8 8.92 -5.09 -3.16
CA MET A 8 9.29 -4.03 -2.22
C MET A 8 8.74 -4.33 -0.83
N VAL A 9 9.43 -3.83 0.20
CA VAL A 9 8.95 -3.87 1.59
C VAL A 9 8.47 -2.47 1.98
N CYS A 10 7.26 -2.38 2.51
CA CYS A 10 6.65 -1.12 2.93
C CYS A 10 6.13 -1.24 4.37
N HIS A 11 6.29 -0.19 5.17
CA HIS A 11 5.65 -0.11 6.48
C HIS A 11 4.13 -0.01 6.31
N ALA A 12 3.37 -0.82 7.05
CA ALA A 12 1.92 -0.97 6.84
C ALA A 12 1.13 0.34 7.03
N ASP A 13 1.55 1.19 7.97
CA ASP A 13 0.91 2.48 8.27
C ASP A 13 1.35 3.67 7.41
N SER A 14 2.24 3.46 6.43
CA SER A 14 2.88 4.58 5.69
C SER A 14 2.24 4.87 4.32
N PHE A 15 1.07 4.30 4.02
CA PHE A 15 0.41 4.47 2.72
C PHE A 15 -0.49 5.71 2.70
N PHE A 16 -0.13 6.71 1.91
CA PHE A 16 -0.90 7.94 1.74
C PHE A 16 -1.14 8.26 0.27
N ILE A 17 -2.39 8.57 -0.10
CA ILE A 17 -2.73 8.97 -1.48
C ILE A 17 -2.03 10.30 -1.82
N GLY A 18 -1.42 10.37 -3.00
CA GLY A 18 -0.71 11.52 -3.50
C GLY A 18 0.67 11.73 -2.86
N GLN A 19 1.19 10.74 -2.12
CA GLN A 19 2.54 10.74 -1.58
C GLN A 19 3.41 9.68 -2.28
N PRO A 20 4.74 9.78 -2.21
CA PRO A 20 5.63 8.73 -2.69
C PRO A 20 5.31 7.37 -2.05
N ILE A 21 5.58 6.29 -2.78
CA ILE A 21 5.44 4.94 -2.25
C ILE A 21 6.46 4.73 -1.12
N PRO A 22 6.02 4.27 0.08
CA PRO A 22 6.87 4.17 1.26
C PRO A 22 7.72 2.89 1.25
N ALA A 23 8.41 2.63 0.13
CA ALA A 23 9.30 1.49 -0.01
C ALA A 23 10.58 1.72 0.80
N LEU A 24 10.94 0.74 1.62
CA LEU A 24 12.18 0.73 2.38
C LEU A 24 13.37 0.38 1.50
N SER A 25 14.50 1.01 1.78
CA SER A 25 15.80 0.67 1.22
C SER A 25 16.33 -0.63 1.83
N ILE A 26 17.36 -1.20 1.20
CA ILE A 26 18.02 -2.42 1.71
C ILE A 26 18.79 -2.19 3.01
N ASP A 27 19.15 -0.94 3.28
CA ASP A 27 19.89 -0.50 4.47
C ASP A 27 18.94 -0.06 5.60
N ASP A 28 17.64 0.07 5.33
CA ASP A 28 16.66 0.43 6.35
C ASP A 28 16.43 -0.75 7.31
N GLU A 29 16.55 -0.48 8.62
CA GLU A 29 16.21 -1.45 9.65
C GLU A 29 14.70 -1.54 9.87
N LEU A 30 14.19 -2.77 10.00
CA LEU A 30 12.81 -3.00 10.40
C LEU A 30 12.65 -2.75 11.89
N MET A 31 11.68 -1.92 12.24
CA MET A 31 11.31 -1.65 13.62
C MET A 31 10.60 -2.87 14.21
N LEU A 32 11.03 -3.29 15.40
CA LEU A 32 10.40 -4.38 16.13
C LEU A 32 8.93 -4.06 16.43
N SER A 33 8.10 -5.10 16.44
CA SER A 33 6.66 -5.00 16.73
C SER A 33 5.87 -4.14 15.74
N GLN A 34 6.43 -3.82 14.57
CA GLN A 34 5.71 -3.17 13.48
C GLN A 34 5.36 -4.17 12.37
N THR A 35 4.33 -3.84 11.60
CA THR A 35 3.85 -4.65 10.48
C THR A 35 4.38 -4.09 9.17
N TYR A 36 4.86 -4.99 8.31
CA TYR A 36 5.38 -4.65 6.99
C TYR A 36 4.69 -5.48 5.92
N PHE A 37 4.39 -4.83 4.79
CA PHE A 37 3.88 -5.50 3.60
C PHE A 37 5.01 -5.77 2.63
N VAL A 38 4.98 -6.95 2.01
CA VAL A 38 5.81 -7.27 0.85
C VAL A 38 4.91 -7.22 -0.37
N LEU A 39 5.15 -6.24 -1.25
CA LEU A 39 4.27 -5.94 -2.38
C LEU A 39 5.03 -6.01 -3.71
N PRO A 40 4.39 -6.47 -4.80
CA PRO A 40 5.01 -6.50 -6.13
C PRO A 40 5.24 -5.08 -6.69
N LEU A 41 6.46 -4.81 -7.16
CA LEU A 41 6.87 -3.53 -7.73
C LEU A 41 6.07 -3.13 -8.97
N ASP A 42 5.78 -4.08 -9.85
CA ASP A 42 5.07 -3.87 -11.11
C ASP A 42 3.65 -3.30 -10.95
N ARG A 43 3.03 -3.44 -9.76
CA ARG A 43 1.70 -2.88 -9.46
C ARG A 43 1.71 -1.36 -9.26
N PHE A 44 2.90 -0.77 -9.20
CA PHE A 44 3.09 0.65 -8.98
C PHE A 44 3.70 1.32 -10.21
N ALA A 45 2.85 1.61 -11.21
CA ALA A 45 3.28 2.27 -12.46
C ALA A 45 3.73 3.74 -12.28
N SER A 46 3.50 4.34 -11.12
CA SER A 46 3.88 5.73 -10.80
C SER A 46 4.67 5.76 -9.49
N SER A 47 5.55 6.75 -9.34
CA SER A 47 6.32 6.96 -8.10
C SER A 47 5.44 7.40 -6.92
N MET A 48 4.22 7.86 -7.19
CA MET A 48 3.25 8.28 -6.20
C MET A 48 2.15 7.23 -6.00
N LEU A 49 1.76 7.03 -4.74
CA LEU A 49 0.59 6.24 -4.38
C LEU A 49 -0.68 6.92 -4.85
N SER A 50 -1.40 6.25 -5.74
CA SER A 50 -2.68 6.71 -6.28
C SER A 50 -3.77 5.68 -6.01
N ALA A 51 -5.02 6.05 -6.24
CA ALA A 51 -6.14 5.12 -6.15
C ALA A 51 -5.99 3.93 -7.14
N SER A 52 -5.38 4.14 -8.31
CA SER A 52 -5.10 3.07 -9.27
C SER A 52 -4.01 2.13 -8.78
N SER A 53 -2.96 2.63 -8.11
CA SER A 53 -1.94 1.79 -7.46
C SER A 53 -2.58 0.85 -6.43
N ILE A 54 -3.52 1.35 -5.63
CA ILE A 54 -4.26 0.52 -4.66
C ILE A 54 -5.14 -0.49 -5.37
N SER A 55 -5.82 -0.09 -6.45
CA SER A 55 -6.61 -1.02 -7.26
C SER A 55 -5.77 -2.16 -7.83
N ALA A 56 -4.53 -1.88 -8.24
CA ALA A 56 -3.64 -2.85 -8.84
C ALA A 56 -3.16 -3.93 -7.86
N LEU A 57 -3.21 -3.66 -6.54
CA LEU A 57 -2.90 -4.62 -5.47
C LEU A 57 -3.99 -5.68 -5.28
N SER A 58 -5.20 -5.47 -5.81
CA SER A 58 -6.27 -6.44 -5.71
C SER A 58 -5.91 -7.73 -6.45
N SER A 59 -5.77 -8.84 -5.70
CA SER A 59 -5.44 -10.17 -6.25
C SER A 59 -6.55 -10.81 -7.11
N SER A 60 -7.68 -10.12 -7.33
CA SER A 60 -8.79 -10.65 -8.13
C SER A 60 -8.48 -10.61 -9.64
N SER A 61 -8.31 -11.81 -10.20
CA SER A 61 -8.33 -12.27 -11.60
C SER A 61 -9.14 -11.41 -12.62
N PRO A 62 -8.94 -11.57 -13.95
CA PRO A 62 -8.81 -10.54 -15.01
C PRO A 62 -10.12 -9.82 -15.41
N LYS A 63 -11.15 -9.83 -14.56
CA LYS A 63 -12.41 -9.13 -14.79
C LYS A 63 -12.40 -7.88 -13.93
N ASN A 64 -12.59 -6.72 -14.57
CA ASN A 64 -12.75 -5.37 -14.02
C ASN A 64 -13.89 -5.25 -12.99
N SER A 65 -13.93 -6.09 -11.95
CA SER A 65 -14.88 -5.96 -10.86
C SER A 65 -14.46 -4.77 -10.01
N PRO A 66 -15.36 -3.81 -9.73
CA PRO A 66 -15.05 -2.68 -8.86
C PRO A 66 -14.52 -3.14 -7.51
N ILE A 67 -13.54 -2.41 -6.97
CA ILE A 67 -13.03 -2.67 -5.62
C ILE A 67 -14.19 -2.49 -4.64
N LYS A 68 -14.44 -3.52 -3.83
CA LYS A 68 -15.41 -3.41 -2.74
C LYS A 68 -14.73 -2.71 -1.56
N PHE A 69 -14.94 -1.41 -1.44
CA PHE A 69 -14.43 -0.57 -0.35
C PHE A 69 -15.06 -0.83 1.03
N GLY A 70 -15.92 -1.85 1.18
CA GLY A 70 -16.72 -2.06 2.39
C GLY A 70 -15.91 -1.93 3.69
N GLY A 71 -16.43 -1.14 4.63
CA GLY A 71 -15.67 -0.60 5.78
C GLY A 71 -15.24 0.84 5.52
N SER A 72 -14.29 1.33 6.33
CA SER A 72 -13.63 2.63 6.16
C SER A 72 -12.20 2.42 5.61
N PRO A 73 -11.99 2.47 4.28
CA PRO A 73 -10.70 2.18 3.66
C PRO A 73 -9.65 3.29 3.85
N PHE A 74 -10.11 4.49 4.21
CA PHE A 74 -9.29 5.68 4.33
C PHE A 74 -9.50 6.38 5.66
N GLU A 75 -8.44 6.99 6.17
CA GLU A 75 -8.42 7.93 7.29
C GLU A 75 -7.90 9.28 6.82
N TYR A 76 -8.49 10.36 7.32
CA TYR A 76 -8.07 11.72 7.00
C TYR A 76 -7.28 12.28 8.18
N ILE A 77 -5.99 12.51 7.97
CA ILE A 77 -5.07 12.94 9.02
C ILE A 77 -4.60 14.35 8.70
N ARG A 78 -4.52 15.22 9.72
CA ARG A 78 -3.91 16.54 9.55
C ARG A 78 -2.38 16.39 9.57
N GLY A 79 -1.73 16.64 8.45
CA GLY A 79 -0.27 16.63 8.33
C GLY A 79 0.38 17.80 9.06
N SER A 80 1.68 17.71 9.29
CA SER A 80 2.50 18.74 9.95
C SER A 80 2.48 20.09 9.22
N SER A 81 2.27 20.09 7.90
CA SER A 81 2.10 21.29 7.08
C SER A 81 0.70 21.93 7.15
N GLY A 82 -0.22 21.36 7.95
CA GLY A 82 -1.62 21.78 8.03
C GLY A 82 -2.51 21.24 6.90
N LYS A 83 -1.92 20.60 5.87
CA LYS A 83 -2.66 19.92 4.80
C LYS A 83 -3.26 18.61 5.27
N VAL A 84 -4.43 18.24 4.74
CA VAL A 84 -5.05 16.94 5.01
C VAL A 84 -4.36 15.87 4.16
N LEU A 85 -3.96 14.78 4.81
CA LEU A 85 -3.42 13.58 4.20
C LEU A 85 -4.50 12.49 4.20
N ILE A 86 -4.60 11.74 3.09
CA ILE A 86 -5.53 10.62 2.95
C ILE A 86 -4.72 9.34 3.17
N LYS A 87 -4.75 8.81 4.39
CA LYS A 87 -4.10 7.56 4.76
C LYS A 87 -4.96 6.37 4.32
N VAL A 88 -4.33 5.35 3.79
CA VAL A 88 -4.96 4.07 3.49
C VAL A 88 -4.82 3.18 4.73
N VAL A 89 -5.92 2.63 5.22
CA VAL A 89 -5.88 1.79 6.42
C VAL A 89 -5.19 0.46 6.09
N PRO A 90 -4.24 -0.03 6.92
CA PRO A 90 -3.53 -1.28 6.69
C PRO A 90 -4.47 -2.47 6.45
N GLU A 91 -5.53 -2.58 7.23
CA GLU A 91 -6.56 -3.62 7.11
C GLU A 91 -7.20 -3.67 5.71
N PHE A 92 -7.35 -2.51 5.07
CA PHE A 92 -7.87 -2.46 3.71
C PHE A 92 -6.87 -3.02 2.70
N ILE A 93 -5.58 -2.69 2.82
CA ILE A 93 -4.51 -3.22 1.98
C ILE A 93 -4.41 -4.74 2.17
N THR A 94 -4.42 -5.22 3.42
CA THR A 94 -4.44 -6.65 3.74
C THR A 94 -5.57 -7.36 2.99
N ARG A 95 -6.80 -6.83 3.03
CA ARG A 95 -7.95 -7.41 2.32
C ARG A 95 -7.83 -7.40 0.80
N LEU A 96 -7.04 -6.50 0.21
CA LEU A 96 -6.80 -6.48 -1.24
C LEU A 96 -5.83 -7.59 -1.66
N ILE A 97 -4.77 -7.80 -0.88
CA ILE A 97 -3.68 -8.72 -1.23
C ILE A 97 -3.93 -10.16 -0.79
N THR A 98 -4.62 -10.39 0.33
CA THR A 98 -4.89 -11.74 0.88
C THR A 98 -6.15 -12.40 0.33
N ARG A 99 -6.87 -11.74 -0.59
CA ARG A 99 -8.09 -12.29 -1.19
C ARG A 99 -7.76 -13.36 -2.23
N VAL A 100 -7.23 -14.48 -1.75
CA VAL A 100 -7.18 -15.76 -2.45
C VAL A 100 -8.33 -16.58 -1.89
N MET A 101 -9.33 -16.84 -2.72
CA MET A 101 -10.36 -17.86 -2.47
C MET A 101 -10.31 -18.84 -3.63
#